data_AF-A0AAU2PFF0-F1
#
_entry.id   AF-A0AAU2PFF0-F1
#
_cell.length_a   1.000
_cell.length_b   1.000
_cell.length_c   1.000
_cell.angle_alpha   90.00
_cell.angle_beta   90.00
_cell.angle_gamma   90.00
#
_symmetry.space_group_name_H-M   'P 1'
#
loop_
_entity.id
_entity.type
_entity.pdbx_description
1 polymer ?
#
loop_
_entity_poly.entity_id
_entity_poly.type
_entity_poly.pdbx_seq_one_letter_code
_entity_poly.pdbx_strand_id
1 'polypeptide(L)'
;MSWRELKVFVKHLPWDSATARSMRGSTPEEDYWNPDRQLAAAMVDAQRETTYVMVKLHGDPKKTKRIRPPEPIPRPGVVKRRNPTVIRFGGRHGSGAAELARVFGGRATNP
;
A
#
# COMPACT_ATOMS: atom_id res chain seq x y z
N MET A 1 18.06 -41.61 -13.79
CA MET A 1 18.05 -40.41 -12.93
C MET A 1 18.70 -40.77 -11.61
N SER A 2 19.83 -40.15 -11.29
CA SER A 2 20.57 -40.43 -10.04
C SER A 2 20.05 -39.58 -8.87
N TRP A 3 20.27 -40.02 -7.64
CA TRP A 3 19.91 -39.25 -6.44
C TRP A 3 20.57 -37.86 -6.40
N ARG A 4 21.79 -37.76 -6.95
CA ARG A 4 22.52 -36.50 -7.06
C ARG A 4 21.84 -35.54 -8.03
N GLU A 5 21.36 -36.02 -9.17
CA GLU A 5 20.60 -35.23 -10.14
C GLU A 5 19.27 -34.74 -9.55
N LEU A 6 18.52 -35.62 -8.88
CA LEU A 6 17.26 -35.25 -8.24
C LEU A 6 17.46 -34.12 -7.21
N LYS A 7 18.53 -34.22 -6.39
CA LYS A 7 18.84 -33.21 -5.38
C LYS A 7 19.11 -31.84 -6.00
N VAL A 8 19.76 -31.79 -7.17
CA VAL A 8 20.01 -30.54 -7.89
C VAL A 8 18.68 -29.92 -8.36
N PHE A 9 17.77 -30.72 -8.94
CA PHE A 9 16.46 -30.22 -9.38
C PHE A 9 15.63 -29.66 -8.24
N VAL A 10 15.57 -30.34 -7.09
CA VAL A 10 14.83 -29.84 -5.92
C VAL A 10 15.46 -28.55 -5.38
N LYS A 11 16.80 -28.46 -5.35
CA LYS A 11 17.51 -27.28 -4.83
C LYS A 11 17.32 -26.04 -5.70
N HIS A 12 17.21 -26.22 -7.02
CA HIS A 12 17.11 -25.12 -7.99
C HIS A 12 15.71 -24.98 -8.57
N LEU A 13 14.70 -25.53 -7.90
CA LEU A 13 13.33 -25.46 -8.36
C LEU A 13 12.85 -24.00 -8.33
N PRO A 14 12.18 -23.51 -9.40
CA PRO A 14 11.58 -22.19 -9.38
C PRO A 14 10.61 -22.04 -8.21
N TRP A 15 10.60 -20.84 -7.61
CA TRP A 15 9.73 -20.53 -6.47
C TRP A 15 8.25 -20.81 -6.77
N ASP A 16 7.84 -20.54 -8.01
CA ASP A 16 6.46 -20.68 -8.49
C ASP A 16 6.06 -22.10 -8.93
N SER A 17 6.95 -23.07 -8.78
CA SER A 17 6.62 -24.47 -9.11
C SER A 17 5.66 -25.07 -8.09
N ALA A 18 4.73 -25.92 -8.56
CA ALA A 18 3.76 -26.59 -7.69
C ALA A 18 4.44 -27.41 -6.56
N THR A 19 5.58 -28.04 -6.86
CA THR A 19 6.33 -28.83 -5.88
C THR A 19 7.00 -27.93 -4.83
N ALA A 20 7.59 -26.79 -5.21
CA ALA A 20 8.19 -25.87 -4.24
C ALA A 20 7.13 -25.29 -3.29
N ARG A 21 5.95 -24.96 -3.81
CA ARG A 21 4.80 -24.49 -3.02
C ARG A 21 4.32 -25.54 -2.02
N SER A 22 4.12 -26.78 -2.50
CA SER A 22 3.70 -27.90 -1.67
C SER A 22 4.71 -28.21 -0.55
N MET A 23 6.03 -28.14 -0.83
CA MET A 23 7.06 -28.36 0.19
C MET A 23 7.12 -27.24 1.23
N ARG A 24 6.81 -26.00 0.85
CA ARG A 24 6.82 -24.83 1.75
C ARG A 24 5.58 -24.78 2.64
N GLY A 25 4.47 -25.38 2.20
CA GLY A 25 3.19 -25.31 2.90
C GLY A 25 2.56 -23.92 2.87
N SER A 26 2.84 -23.14 1.82
CA SER A 26 2.32 -21.78 1.65
C SER A 26 0.82 -21.79 1.37
N THR A 27 0.16 -20.71 1.78
CA THR A 27 -1.25 -20.47 1.45
C THR A 27 -1.40 -20.03 -0.01
N PRO A 28 -2.59 -20.23 -0.63
CA PRO A 28 -2.84 -19.76 -1.99
C PRO A 28 -2.63 -18.26 -2.18
N GLU A 29 -2.87 -17.46 -1.14
CA GLU A 29 -2.67 -16.00 -1.18
C GLU A 29 -1.17 -15.64 -1.17
N GLU A 30 -0.36 -16.32 -0.38
CA GLU A 30 1.10 -16.14 -0.35
C GLU A 30 1.77 -16.59 -1.67
N ASP A 31 1.26 -17.67 -2.27
CA ASP A 31 1.72 -18.14 -3.58
C ASP A 31 1.35 -17.17 -4.70
N TYR A 32 0.16 -16.56 -4.61
CA TYR A 32 -0.25 -15.54 -5.56
C TYR A 32 0.54 -14.25 -5.39
N TRP A 33 0.85 -13.85 -4.15
CA TRP A 33 1.66 -12.67 -3.82
C TRP A 33 3.11 -13.01 -3.54
N ASN A 34 3.73 -13.72 -4.48
CA ASN A 34 5.15 -14.01 -4.43
C ASN A 34 6.01 -12.71 -4.41
N PRO A 35 7.28 -12.79 -3.98
CA PRO A 35 8.16 -11.62 -3.89
C PRO A 35 8.30 -10.84 -5.20
N ASP A 36 8.31 -11.53 -6.34
CA ASP A 36 8.46 -10.90 -7.66
C ASP A 36 7.22 -10.06 -8.03
N ARG A 37 6.01 -10.55 -7.73
CA ARG A 37 4.76 -9.81 -7.93
C ARG A 37 4.62 -8.65 -6.95
N GLN A 38 5.06 -8.83 -5.70
CA GLN A 38 5.16 -7.76 -4.72
C GLN A 38 6.10 -6.64 -5.21
N LEU A 39 7.26 -7.02 -5.77
CA LEU A 39 8.22 -6.08 -6.35
C LEU A 39 7.64 -5.37 -7.58
N ALA A 40 7.04 -6.12 -8.51
CA ALA A 40 6.41 -5.54 -9.70
C ALA A 40 5.30 -4.54 -9.34
N ALA A 41 4.45 -4.88 -8.35
CA ALA A 41 3.44 -3.97 -7.84
C ALA A 41 4.05 -2.71 -7.23
N ALA A 42 5.13 -2.84 -6.46
CA ALA A 42 5.85 -1.70 -5.89
C ALA A 42 6.47 -0.78 -6.95
N MET A 43 7.04 -1.35 -8.03
CA MET A 43 7.57 -0.58 -9.16
C MET A 43 6.47 0.20 -9.88
N VAL A 44 5.32 -0.42 -10.13
CA VAL A 44 4.18 0.25 -10.77
C VAL A 44 3.64 1.38 -9.90
N ASP A 45 3.54 1.17 -8.57
CA ASP A 45 3.13 2.22 -7.64
C ASP A 45 4.10 3.41 -7.66
N ALA A 46 5.42 3.15 -7.63
CA ALA A 46 6.44 4.18 -7.70
C ALA A 46 6.39 4.96 -9.02
N GLN A 47 6.14 4.28 -10.14
CA GLN A 47 5.99 4.92 -11.45
C GLN A 47 4.76 5.82 -11.51
N ARG A 48 3.62 5.36 -10.95
CA ARG A 48 2.39 6.16 -10.87
C ARG A 48 2.59 7.39 -9.98
N GLU A 49 3.30 7.25 -8.87
CA GLU A 49 3.61 8.38 -7.97
C GLU A 49 4.54 9.40 -8.66
N THR A 50 5.57 8.94 -9.34
CA THR A 50 6.48 9.80 -10.13
C THR A 50 5.73 10.57 -11.20
N THR A 51 4.84 9.89 -11.94
CA THR A 51 4.00 10.51 -12.97
C THR A 51 3.06 11.56 -12.36
N TYR A 52 2.44 11.25 -11.23
CA TYR A 52 1.59 12.18 -10.50
C TYR A 52 2.34 13.45 -10.10
N VAL A 53 3.53 13.30 -9.52
CA VAL A 53 4.38 14.43 -9.09
C VAL A 53 4.77 15.26 -10.31
N MET A 54 5.19 14.63 -11.41
CA MET A 54 5.59 15.31 -12.64
C MET A 54 4.45 16.15 -13.22
N VAL A 55 3.25 15.57 -13.35
CA VAL A 55 2.05 16.26 -13.84
C VAL A 55 1.65 17.41 -12.90
N LYS A 56 1.82 17.23 -11.59
CA LYS A 56 1.49 18.25 -10.59
C LYS A 56 2.46 19.41 -10.55
N LEU A 57 3.74 19.15 -10.82
CA LEU A 57 4.76 20.18 -10.86
C LEU A 57 4.67 21.03 -12.13
N HIS A 58 4.40 20.40 -13.29
CA HIS A 58 4.43 21.08 -14.59
C HIS A 58 3.07 21.50 -15.15
N GLY A 59 1.97 20.99 -14.59
CA GLY A 59 0.62 21.29 -15.09
C GLY A 59 0.06 22.60 -14.55
N ASP A 60 -0.93 23.15 -15.27
CA ASP A 60 -1.66 24.35 -14.86
C ASP A 60 -2.20 24.23 -13.42
N PRO A 61 -1.90 25.18 -12.51
CA PRO A 61 -2.34 25.11 -11.11
C PRO A 61 -3.85 24.95 -10.95
N LYS A 62 -4.64 25.55 -11.86
CA LYS A 62 -6.11 25.47 -11.83
C LYS A 62 -6.65 24.08 -12.20
N LYS A 63 -5.97 23.37 -13.12
CA LYS A 63 -6.39 22.05 -13.58
C LYS A 63 -5.83 20.95 -12.67
N THR A 64 -4.58 21.09 -12.25
CA THR A 64 -3.90 20.02 -11.50
C THR A 64 -4.24 19.98 -10.01
N LYS A 65 -4.83 21.04 -9.45
CA LYS A 65 -5.28 21.07 -8.04
C LYS A 65 -6.24 19.93 -7.67
N ARG A 66 -7.02 19.42 -8.63
CA ARG A 66 -8.01 18.36 -8.41
C ARG A 66 -7.45 16.94 -8.53
N ILE A 67 -6.24 16.77 -9.06
CA ILE A 67 -5.66 15.44 -9.26
C ILE A 67 -5.24 14.88 -7.91
N ARG A 68 -5.79 13.71 -7.59
CA ARG A 68 -5.48 12.97 -6.35
C ARG A 68 -4.24 12.11 -6.56
N PRO A 69 -3.44 11.89 -5.51
CA PRO A 69 -2.37 10.90 -5.56
C PRO A 69 -2.94 9.51 -5.94
N PRO A 70 -2.21 8.72 -6.72
CA PRO A 70 -2.63 7.38 -7.08
C PRO A 70 -2.71 6.49 -5.82
N GLU A 71 -3.74 5.65 -5.74
CA GLU A 71 -3.82 4.64 -4.70
C GLU A 71 -2.89 3.46 -5.04
N PRO A 72 -2.11 2.95 -4.05
CA PRO A 72 -1.29 1.75 -4.22
C PRO A 72 -2.11 0.53 -4.67
N ILE A 73 -1.49 -0.35 -5.45
CA ILE A 73 -2.10 -1.62 -5.86
C ILE A 73 -2.42 -2.45 -4.60
N PRO A 74 -3.65 -2.98 -4.45
CA PRO A 74 -4.05 -3.77 -3.29
C PRO A 74 -3.23 -5.06 -3.23
N ARG A 75 -2.49 -5.25 -2.13
CA ARG A 75 -1.69 -6.46 -1.89
C ARG A 75 -1.49 -6.69 -0.39
N PRO A 76 -1.15 -7.92 0.04
CA PRO A 76 -0.90 -8.25 1.44
C PRO A 76 0.13 -7.31 2.06
N GLY A 77 -0.17 -6.82 3.26
CA GLY A 77 0.69 -5.89 4.00
C GLY A 77 0.62 -4.42 3.56
N VAL A 78 -0.06 -4.08 2.46
CA VAL A 78 -0.18 -2.69 2.00
C VAL A 78 -1.47 -2.05 2.49
N VAL A 79 -1.32 -1.07 3.38
CA VAL A 79 -2.43 -0.27 3.89
C VAL A 79 -2.71 0.87 2.93
N LYS A 80 -3.98 1.02 2.51
CA LYS A 80 -4.40 2.19 1.72
C LYS A 80 -4.14 3.48 2.51
N ARG A 81 -3.62 4.52 1.83
CA ARG A 81 -3.46 5.85 2.41
C ARG A 81 -4.82 6.34 2.91
N ARG A 82 -5.00 6.41 4.23
CA ARG A 82 -6.19 7.04 4.82
C ARG A 82 -6.08 8.54 4.61
N ASN A 83 -7.11 9.17 4.04
CA ASN A 83 -7.17 10.62 4.01
C ASN A 83 -7.16 11.12 5.47
N PRO A 84 -6.22 11.99 5.86
CA PRO A 84 -6.27 12.55 7.20
C PRO A 84 -7.59 13.30 7.33
N THR A 85 -8.37 12.96 8.35
CA THR A 85 -9.55 13.73 8.72
C THR A 85 -9.06 15.13 9.07
N VAL A 86 -9.23 16.07 8.15
CA VAL A 86 -8.88 17.46 8.41
C VAL A 86 -9.91 17.99 9.41
N ILE A 87 -9.54 18.02 10.69
CA ILE A 87 -10.33 18.67 11.73
C ILE A 87 -10.36 20.16 11.38
N ARG A 88 -11.48 20.62 10.81
CA ARG A 88 -11.64 22.04 10.46
C ARG A 88 -12.06 22.80 11.70
N PHE A 89 -11.16 23.66 12.19
CA PHE A 89 -11.48 24.59 13.26
C PHE A 89 -12.37 25.72 12.73
N GLY A 90 -13.47 26.03 13.43
CA GLY A 90 -14.35 27.17 13.10
C GLY A 90 -15.52 26.91 12.15
N GLY A 91 -15.90 25.64 11.90
CA GLY A 91 -17.17 25.33 11.21
C GLY A 91 -18.40 25.75 12.04
N ARG A 92 -19.54 26.03 11.37
CA ARG A 92 -20.80 26.58 11.92
C ARG A 92 -21.44 25.76 13.07
N HIS A 93 -20.91 24.58 13.38
CA HIS A 93 -21.32 23.75 14.50
C HIS A 93 -20.04 23.22 15.13
N GLY A 94 -19.95 23.20 16.47
CA GLY A 94 -18.76 22.87 17.28
C GLY A 94 -18.19 21.45 17.14
N SER A 95 -18.13 20.92 15.92
CA SER A 95 -17.57 19.61 15.54
C SER A 95 -16.08 19.53 15.82
N GLY A 96 -15.34 20.62 15.64
CA GLY A 96 -13.90 20.66 15.93
C GLY A 96 -13.59 20.42 17.43
N ALA A 97 -14.38 21.00 18.33
CA ALA A 97 -14.20 20.81 19.77
C ALA A 97 -14.62 19.40 20.24
N ALA A 98 -15.63 18.81 19.61
CA ALA A 98 -16.07 17.44 19.88
C ALA A 98 -15.09 16.38 19.34
N GLU A 99 -14.48 16.61 18.18
CA GLU A 99 -13.43 15.76 17.62
C GLU A 99 -12.15 15.83 18.45
N LEU A 100 -11.77 17.01 18.96
CA LEU A 100 -10.66 17.14 19.90
C LEU A 100 -10.91 16.36 21.20
N ALA A 101 -12.14 16.38 21.72
CA ALA A 101 -12.48 15.62 22.93
C ALA A 101 -12.32 14.10 22.75
N ARG A 102 -12.54 13.58 21.53
CA ARG A 102 -12.29 12.16 21.20
C ARG A 102 -10.80 11.82 21.10
N VAL A 103 -9.98 12.74 20.61
CA VAL A 103 -8.53 12.50 20.43
C VAL A 103 -7.76 12.72 21.74
N PHE A 104 -8.15 13.72 22.52
CA PHE A 104 -7.42 14.17 23.71
C PHE A 104 -8.10 13.79 25.03
N GLY A 105 -9.19 13.01 24.99
CA GLY A 105 -9.85 12.47 26.19
C GLY A 105 -10.64 13.48 27.02
N GLY A 106 -10.83 14.70 26.53
CA GLY A 106 -11.54 15.76 27.24
C GLY A 106 -11.83 16.97 26.36
N ARG A 107 -12.92 17.68 26.65
CA ARG A 107 -13.25 18.93 25.96
C ARG A 107 -12.16 19.94 26.30
N ALA A 108 -11.47 20.49 25.30
CA ALA A 108 -10.51 21.56 25.51
C ALA A 108 -11.26 22.78 26.10
N THR A 109 -11.25 22.90 27.42
CA THR A 109 -11.72 24.08 28.14
C THR A 109 -10.61 25.12 28.05
N ASN A 110 -10.94 26.33 27.59
CA ASN A 110 -10.05 27.47 27.77
C ASN A 110 -9.84 27.72 29.28
N PRO A 111 -8.66 28.23 29.69
CA PRO A 111 -8.47 28.73 31.05
C PRO A 111 -9.46 29.85 31.39
#